data_AF-A0A6G1SZ25-F1
#
_entry.id   AF-A0A6G1SZ25-F1
#
_cell.length_a   1.000
_cell.length_b   1.000
_cell.length_c   1.000
_cell.angle_alpha   90.00
_cell.angle_beta   90.00
_cell.angle_gamma   90.00
#
_symmetry.space_group_name_H-M   'P 1'
#
loop_
_entity.id
_entity.type
_entity.pdbx_description
1 polymer ?
#
loop_
_entity_poly.entity_id
_entity_poly.type
_entity_poly.pdbx_seq_one_letter_code
_entity_poly.pdbx_strand_id
1 'polypeptide(L)'
;MSDEPRAKQADGGQQGDAPLGARDLLRQALVDDADPRFPWWLPLPGLAIALTWAAYEAVAAGGAFLPTLLWPGAAILVLVTVATWFGWQLEID
;
A
#
# COMPACT_ATOMS: atom_id res chain seq x y z
N MET A 1 -35.24 38.68 33.46
CA MET A 1 -36.10 37.64 32.88
C MET A 1 -35.27 37.02 31.78
N SER A 2 -34.66 35.90 32.13
CA SER A 2 -33.66 35.15 31.37
C SER A 2 -34.27 34.54 30.12
N ASP A 3 -33.54 34.50 29.01
CA ASP A 3 -33.63 33.43 28.01
C ASP A 3 -32.46 33.50 27.02
N GLU A 4 -31.37 32.84 27.39
CA GLU A 4 -30.52 32.04 26.48
C GLU A 4 -30.05 30.83 27.31
N PRO A 5 -29.70 29.66 26.73
CA PRO A 5 -29.41 29.38 25.32
C PRO A 5 -30.11 28.09 24.78
N ARG A 6 -30.41 28.00 23.48
CA ARG A 6 -30.67 26.70 22.84
C ARG A 6 -29.60 26.39 21.81
N ALA A 7 -28.59 25.69 22.30
CA ALA A 7 -27.75 24.82 21.50
C ALA A 7 -28.63 23.93 20.61
N LYS A 8 -28.58 24.16 19.30
CA LYS A 8 -29.16 23.24 18.32
C LYS A 8 -28.02 22.51 17.64
N GLN A 9 -27.79 21.31 18.17
CA GLN A 9 -27.36 20.09 17.50
C GLN A 9 -26.17 20.22 16.55
N ALA A 10 -25.05 19.70 17.06
CA ALA A 10 -24.01 19.07 16.26
C ALA A 10 -24.64 18.33 15.07
N ASP A 11 -24.31 18.80 13.88
CA ASP A 11 -24.43 18.05 12.65
C ASP A 11 -23.36 16.94 12.70
N GLY A 12 -23.66 15.92 13.52
CA GLY A 12 -23.01 14.61 13.47
C GLY A 12 -23.47 13.95 12.18
N GLY A 13 -22.96 14.44 11.05
CA GLY A 13 -23.11 13.81 9.76
C GLY A 13 -22.51 12.43 9.86
N GLN A 14 -23.38 11.42 9.94
CA GLN A 14 -23.08 10.02 9.76
C GLN A 14 -22.13 9.86 8.56
N GLN A 15 -20.85 9.59 8.84
CA GLN A 15 -20.00 8.89 7.89
C GLN A 15 -20.55 7.47 7.84
N GLY A 16 -21.52 7.26 6.95
CA GLY A 16 -22.09 5.96 6.71
C GLY A 16 -21.01 5.02 6.21
N ASP A 17 -20.96 3.84 6.81
CA ASP A 17 -20.25 2.63 6.39
C ASP A 17 -20.66 2.20 4.97
N ALA A 18 -20.36 3.01 3.95
CA ALA A 18 -20.35 2.55 2.58
C ALA A 18 -19.17 1.57 2.44
N PRO A 19 -19.35 0.38 1.82
CA PRO A 19 -18.23 -0.53 1.59
C PRO A 19 -17.19 0.20 0.73
N LEU A 20 -16.08 0.56 1.36
CA LEU A 20 -14.97 1.26 0.72
C LEU A 20 -14.53 0.43 -0.48
N GLY A 21 -14.70 0.97 -1.69
CA GLY A 21 -14.26 0.29 -2.89
C GLY A 21 -12.75 0.14 -2.88
N ALA A 22 -12.21 -0.91 -3.51
CA ALA A 22 -10.76 -1.10 -3.64
C ALA A 22 -10.05 0.16 -4.20
N ARG A 23 -10.75 0.90 -5.06
CA ARG A 23 -10.30 2.19 -5.59
C ARG A 23 -10.25 3.29 -4.54
N ASP A 24 -11.24 3.38 -3.65
CA ASP A 24 -11.31 4.39 -2.60
C ASP A 24 -10.27 4.09 -1.52
N LEU A 25 -10.03 2.81 -1.21
CA LEU A 25 -8.91 2.37 -0.38
C LEU A 25 -7.56 2.73 -1.00
N LEU A 26 -7.37 2.45 -2.30
CA LEU A 26 -6.14 2.86 -3.01
C LEU A 26 -5.96 4.37 -2.98
N ARG A 27 -7.04 5.12 -3.22
CA ARG A 27 -7.01 6.58 -3.26
C ARG A 27 -6.70 7.15 -1.88
N GLN A 28 -7.34 6.65 -0.83
CA GLN A 28 -7.11 7.10 0.53
C GLN A 28 -5.68 6.78 0.95
N ALA A 29 -5.20 5.56 0.72
CA ALA A 29 -3.81 5.19 1.03
C ALA A 29 -2.78 5.97 0.21
N LEU A 30 -3.03 6.26 -1.08
CA LEU A 30 -2.14 7.07 -1.94
C LEU A 30 -2.22 8.58 -1.66
N VAL A 31 -3.30 9.05 -1.01
CA VAL A 31 -3.54 10.47 -0.68
C VAL A 31 -3.18 10.77 0.77
N ASP A 32 -3.15 9.77 1.67
CA ASP A 32 -2.61 9.92 3.02
C ASP A 32 -1.08 10.00 2.98
N ASP A 33 -0.64 11.20 2.65
CA ASP A 33 0.73 11.70 2.56
C ASP A 33 1.29 12.00 3.98
N ALA A 34 0.90 11.19 4.97
CA ALA A 34 1.16 11.48 6.39
C ALA A 34 2.64 11.32 6.80
N ASP A 35 3.49 10.72 5.94
CA ASP A 35 4.94 10.88 6.01
C ASP A 35 5.55 11.05 4.61
N PRO A 36 6.09 12.24 4.26
CA PRO A 36 6.70 12.51 2.95
C PRO A 36 7.97 11.68 2.68
N ARG A 37 8.40 10.85 3.63
CA ARG A 37 9.56 9.96 3.47
C ARG A 37 9.09 8.57 3.11
N PHE A 38 8.92 8.32 1.82
CA PHE A 38 8.86 6.94 1.32
C PHE A 38 10.10 6.19 1.85
N PRO A 39 9.95 5.21 2.76
CA PRO A 39 11.09 4.58 3.39
C PRO A 39 11.96 3.92 2.33
N TRP A 40 13.23 4.28 2.28
CA TRP A 40 14.18 3.74 1.29
C TRP A 40 14.35 2.22 1.39
N TRP A 41 13.95 1.62 2.52
CA TRP A 41 13.99 0.18 2.74
C TRP A 41 12.77 -0.57 2.19
N LEU A 42 11.67 0.13 1.89
CA LEU A 42 10.40 -0.46 1.48
C LEU A 42 10.46 -1.31 0.19
N PRO A 43 11.29 -1.00 -0.84
CA PRO A 43 11.44 -1.87 -2.00
C PRO A 43 12.40 -3.05 -1.80
N LEU A 44 13.18 -3.10 -0.70
CA LEU A 44 14.17 -4.18 -0.47
C LEU A 44 13.55 -5.59 -0.47
N PRO A 45 12.41 -5.84 0.20
CA PRO A 45 11.79 -7.17 0.19
C PRO A 45 11.41 -7.61 -1.23
N GLY A 46 10.82 -6.71 -2.02
CA GLY A 46 10.45 -7.00 -3.40
C GLY A 46 11.65 -7.29 -4.29
N LEU A 47 12.74 -6.53 -4.10
CA LEU A 47 13.99 -6.75 -4.84
C LEU A 47 14.62 -8.10 -4.49
N ALA A 48 14.66 -8.46 -3.20
CA ALA A 48 15.21 -9.74 -2.75
C ALA A 48 14.43 -10.93 -3.34
N ILE A 49 13.09 -10.86 -3.36
CA ILE A 49 12.25 -11.92 -3.92
C ILE A 49 12.42 -11.98 -5.45
N ALA A 50 12.43 -10.85 -6.15
CA ALA A 50 12.63 -10.80 -7.61
C ALA A 50 13.99 -11.39 -8.02
N LEU A 51 15.06 -11.06 -7.30
CA LEU A 51 16.40 -11.62 -7.53
C LEU A 51 16.45 -13.12 -7.25
N THR A 52 15.86 -13.56 -6.13
CA THR A 52 15.81 -14.98 -5.75
C THR A 52 15.04 -15.79 -6.78
N TRP A 53 13.93 -15.26 -7.29
CA TRP A 53 13.13 -15.88 -8.34
C TRP A 53 13.91 -15.99 -9.65
N ALA A 54 14.54 -14.90 -10.11
CA ALA A 54 15.35 -14.91 -11.32
C ALA A 54 16.53 -15.88 -11.22
N ALA A 55 17.16 -15.98 -10.05
CA ALA A 55 18.24 -16.94 -9.78
C ALA A 55 17.73 -18.38 -9.79
N TYR A 56 16.58 -18.66 -9.17
CA TYR A 56 15.95 -19.98 -9.20
C TYR A 56 15.63 -20.41 -10.63
N GLU A 57 15.01 -19.54 -11.43
CA GLU A 57 14.69 -19.83 -12.82
C GLU A 57 15.93 -20.14 -13.65
N ALA A 58 17.01 -19.37 -13.46
CA ALA A 58 18.26 -19.55 -14.19
C ALA A 58 19.01 -20.85 -13.84
N VAL A 59 18.94 -21.28 -12.58
CA VAL A 59 19.74 -22.42 -12.09
C VAL A 59 18.93 -23.72 -12.08
N ALA A 60 17.65 -23.67 -11.76
CA ALA A 60 16.82 -24.85 -11.51
C ALA A 60 15.78 -25.12 -12.59
N ALA A 61 15.23 -24.08 -13.24
CA ALA A 61 14.14 -24.22 -14.20
C ALA A 61 14.58 -24.12 -15.68
N GLY A 62 15.82 -23.72 -15.93
CA GLY A 62 16.37 -23.54 -17.29
C GLY A 62 15.93 -22.25 -17.98
N GLY A 63 15.39 -21.30 -17.23
CA GLY A 63 15.06 -19.95 -17.70
C GLY A 63 16.30 -19.07 -17.86
N ALA A 64 16.12 -17.87 -18.42
CA ALA A 64 17.18 -16.89 -18.56
C ALA A 64 17.08 -15.82 -17.45
N PHE A 65 18.16 -15.61 -16.69
CA PHE A 65 18.16 -14.70 -15.54
C PHE A 65 17.65 -13.29 -15.87
N LEU A 66 18.25 -12.62 -16.86
CA LEU A 66 17.94 -11.22 -17.18
C LEU A 66 16.50 -11.04 -17.71
N PRO A 67 16.04 -11.86 -18.68
CA PRO A 67 14.63 -11.86 -19.09
C PRO A 67 13.68 -12.11 -17.93
N THR A 68 13.94 -13.10 -17.07
CA THR A 68 13.10 -13.41 -15.91
C THR A 68 13.10 -12.27 -14.88
N LEU A 69 14.24 -11.60 -14.69
CA LEU A 69 14.34 -10.45 -13.78
C LEU A 69 13.54 -9.24 -14.29
N LEU A 70 13.57 -9.00 -15.61
CA LEU A 70 12.74 -7.97 -16.26
C LEU A 70 11.25 -8.35 -16.20
N TRP A 71 10.93 -9.59 -16.57
CA TRP A 71 9.58 -10.15 -16.50
C TRP A 71 9.63 -11.66 -16.24
N PRO A 72 9.06 -12.16 -15.13
CA PRO A 72 8.10 -11.52 -14.23
C PRO A 72 8.70 -10.75 -13.04
N GLY A 73 10.03 -10.63 -12.90
CA GLY A 73 10.68 -10.05 -11.72
C GLY A 73 10.26 -8.61 -11.39
N ALA A 74 10.01 -7.76 -12.39
CA ALA A 74 9.46 -6.42 -12.16
C ALA A 74 8.05 -6.46 -11.53
N ALA A 75 7.21 -7.41 -11.94
CA ALA A 75 5.88 -7.58 -11.34
C ALA A 75 5.97 -8.03 -9.88
N ILE A 76 6.90 -8.94 -9.56
CA ILE A 76 7.18 -9.37 -8.19
C ILE A 76 7.61 -8.16 -7.34
N LEU A 77 8.56 -7.36 -7.83
CA LEU A 77 9.03 -6.17 -7.12
C LEU A 77 7.87 -5.22 -6.80
N VAL A 78 7.03 -4.89 -7.79
CA VAL A 78 5.89 -3.98 -7.60
C VAL A 78 4.88 -4.54 -6.61
N LEU A 79 4.45 -5.78 -6.77
CA LEU A 79 3.43 -6.39 -5.91
C LEU A 79 3.90 -6.51 -4.47
N VAL A 80 5.14 -6.94 -4.26
CA VAL A 80 5.70 -7.05 -2.91
C VAL A 80 5.88 -5.66 -2.30
N THR A 81 6.36 -4.67 -3.05
CA THR A 81 6.50 -3.29 -2.53
C THR A 81 5.14 -2.73 -2.09
N VAL A 82 4.09 -2.95 -2.90
CA VAL A 82 2.72 -2.55 -2.54
C VAL A 82 2.23 -3.29 -1.30
N ALA A 83 2.46 -4.60 -1.20
CA ALA A 83 2.07 -5.39 -0.04
C ALA A 83 2.81 -4.98 1.24
N THR A 84 4.12 -4.76 1.16
CA THR A 84 4.94 -4.24 2.25
C THR A 84 4.48 -2.84 2.67
N TRP A 85 4.06 -2.02 1.71
CA TRP A 85 3.57 -0.67 1.99
C TRP A 85 2.22 -0.70 2.71
N PHE A 86 1.28 -1.53 2.28
CA PHE A 86 0.03 -1.75 3.01
C PHE A 86 0.28 -2.28 4.43
N GLY A 87 1.22 -3.23 4.59
CA GLY A 87 1.60 -3.73 5.91
C GLY A 87 2.17 -2.64 6.82
N TRP A 88 2.97 -1.73 6.27
CA TRP A 88 3.51 -0.58 7.00
C TRP A 88 2.44 0.45 7.37
N GLN A 89 1.49 0.75 6.46
CA GLN A 89 0.36 1.64 6.74
C GLN A 89 -0.51 1.12 7.90
N LEU A 90 -0.74 -0.21 7.98
CA LEU A 90 -1.49 -0.84 9.08
C LEU A 90 -0.81 -0.76 10.46
N GLU A 91 0.50 -0.45 10.52
CA GLU A 91 1.24 -0.29 11.78
C GLU A 91 1.21 1.16 12.29
N ILE A 92 0.96 2.12 11.40
CA ILE A 92 0.98 3.56 11.72
C ILE A 92 -0.39 4.10 12.12
N ASP A 93 -1.47 3.47 11.64
CA ASP A 93 -2.88 3.75 11.98
C ASP A 93 -3.29 3.08 13.31
#